data_AF-A0A031IK15-F1
#
_entry.id   AF-A0A031IK15-F1
#
_cell.length_a   1.000
_cell.length_b   1.000
_cell.length_c   1.000
_cell.angle_alpha   90.00
_cell.angle_beta   90.00
_cell.angle_gamma   90.00
#
_symmetry.space_group_name_H-M   'P 1'
#
loop_
_entity.id
_entity.type
_entity.pdbx_description
1 polymer ?
#
loop_
_entity_poly.entity_id
_entity_poly.type
_entity_poly.pdbx_seq_one_letter_code
_entity_poly.pdbx_strand_id
1 'polypeptide(L)'
;MLLRHMTHRHHMKSIVSRGGLSPAFQVDAPKGWIAFEVDPPSEAYQMHFHQLKSEWQDGDIVTLEFDGERMQAAGFEILHSNEDVRNQDAERLGVSIKEIGSFAFIHNFVSLDYLIESSREKISEYY
;
A
#
# COMPACT_ATOMS: atom_id res chain seq x y z
N MET A 1 10.30 5.01 -9.27
CA MET A 1 8.87 4.80 -8.96
C MET A 1 8.75 4.33 -7.52
N LEU A 2 8.02 5.06 -6.71
CA LEU A 2 7.67 4.73 -5.33
C LEU A 2 6.35 3.95 -5.32
N LEU A 3 6.33 2.81 -4.61
CA LEU A 3 5.11 2.04 -4.37
C LEU A 3 4.77 2.08 -2.88
N ARG A 4 3.59 2.59 -2.54
CA ARG A 4 3.16 2.74 -1.14
C ARG A 4 2.03 1.79 -0.81
N HIS A 5 2.21 0.98 0.23
CA HIS A 5 1.19 0.10 0.77
C HIS A 5 0.77 0.57 2.15
N MET A 6 -0.54 0.65 2.40
CA MET A 6 -1.10 0.92 3.72
C MET A 6 -1.66 -0.38 4.30
N THR A 7 -1.34 -0.63 5.56
CA THR A 7 -1.84 -1.79 6.30
C THR A 7 -2.18 -1.40 7.73
N HIS A 8 -2.83 -2.30 8.46
CA HIS A 8 -3.08 -2.09 9.87
C HIS A 8 -1.90 -2.61 10.70
N ARG A 9 -1.52 -1.84 11.73
CA ARG A 9 -0.52 -2.16 12.75
C ARG A 9 -0.59 -3.59 13.28
N HIS A 10 -1.79 -4.16 13.45
CA HIS A 10 -1.93 -5.53 13.97
C HIS A 10 -1.39 -6.60 13.00
N HIS A 11 -1.31 -6.32 11.70
CA HIS A 11 -0.72 -7.21 10.70
C HIS A 11 0.80 -7.15 10.66
N MET A 12 1.42 -6.09 11.21
CA MET A 12 2.86 -5.84 11.05
C MET A 12 3.73 -6.98 11.56
N LYS A 13 3.40 -7.55 12.73
CA LYS A 13 4.14 -8.70 13.27
C LYS A 13 4.14 -9.90 12.32
N SER A 14 3.01 -10.16 11.66
CA SER A 14 2.89 -11.25 10.68
C SER A 14 3.67 -10.95 9.40
N ILE A 15 3.58 -9.71 8.90
CA ILE A 15 4.30 -9.22 7.71
C ILE A 15 5.82 -9.31 7.93
N VAL A 16 6.32 -8.88 9.09
CA VAL A 16 7.75 -8.96 9.44
C VAL A 16 8.19 -10.41 9.61
N SER A 17 7.44 -11.21 10.39
CA SER A 17 7.79 -12.62 10.65
C SER A 17 7.86 -13.47 9.38
N ARG A 18 7.11 -13.12 8.34
CA ARG A 18 7.14 -13.84 7.05
C ARG A 18 8.07 -13.19 6.01
N GLY A 19 8.62 -12.03 6.32
CA GLY A 19 9.52 -11.27 5.43
C GLY A 19 8.84 -10.56 4.26
N GLY A 20 7.54 -10.27 4.29
CA GLY A 20 6.89 -9.58 3.16
C GLY A 20 5.37 -9.51 3.17
N LEU A 21 4.85 -8.77 2.19
CA LEU A 21 3.43 -8.66 1.91
C LEU A 21 2.96 -9.88 1.11
N SER A 22 1.78 -10.39 1.46
CA SER A 22 1.20 -11.53 0.78
C SER A 22 -0.16 -11.21 0.20
N PRO A 23 -0.45 -11.69 -1.01
CA PRO A 23 -1.75 -11.49 -1.65
C PRO A 23 -2.91 -12.20 -0.93
N ALA A 24 -2.63 -13.06 0.05
CA ALA A 24 -3.65 -13.77 0.82
C ALA A 24 -4.31 -12.93 1.93
N PHE A 25 -3.73 -11.78 2.30
CA PHE A 25 -4.14 -10.98 3.47
C PHE A 25 -4.59 -9.57 3.06
N GLN A 26 -5.30 -9.49 1.94
CA GLN A 26 -5.53 -8.24 1.24
C GLN A 26 -6.89 -7.66 1.60
N VAL A 27 -6.89 -6.36 1.88
CA VAL A 27 -8.07 -5.62 2.37
C VAL A 27 -8.66 -4.71 1.28
N ASP A 28 -7.87 -4.33 0.27
CA ASP A 28 -8.20 -3.29 -0.74
C ASP A 28 -7.95 -3.72 -2.19
N ALA A 29 -7.70 -5.00 -2.41
CA ALA A 29 -7.36 -5.50 -3.73
C ALA A 29 -8.24 -6.70 -4.09
N PRO A 30 -8.47 -6.95 -5.39
CA PRO A 30 -9.06 -8.19 -5.84
C PRO A 30 -8.31 -9.39 -5.24
N LYS A 31 -9.04 -10.48 -4.97
CA LYS A 31 -8.44 -11.68 -4.35
C LYS A 31 -7.21 -12.12 -5.14
N GLY A 32 -6.08 -12.24 -4.44
CA GLY A 32 -4.81 -12.63 -5.06
C GLY A 32 -3.90 -11.47 -5.47
N TRP A 33 -4.27 -10.22 -5.19
CA TRP A 33 -3.50 -9.03 -5.58
C TRP A 33 -3.13 -8.18 -4.37
N ILE A 34 -1.99 -7.49 -4.43
CA ILE A 34 -1.55 -6.50 -3.45
C ILE A 34 -1.70 -5.11 -4.04
N ALA A 35 -2.44 -4.23 -3.37
CA ALA A 35 -2.63 -2.84 -3.81
C ALA A 35 -1.49 -1.93 -3.32
N PHE A 36 -1.06 -1.04 -4.21
CA PHE A 36 -0.10 0.02 -3.94
C PHE A 36 -0.58 1.35 -4.54
N GLU A 37 -0.31 2.46 -3.85
CA GLU A 37 -0.25 3.77 -4.49
C GLU A 37 1.03 3.85 -5.33
N VAL A 38 0.94 4.46 -6.50
CA VAL A 38 2.07 4.68 -7.41
C VAL A 38 2.42 6.16 -7.41
N ASP A 39 3.65 6.48 -7.00
CA ASP A 39 4.16 7.85 -6.93
C ASP A 39 3.12 8.84 -6.36
N PRO A 40 2.65 8.61 -5.11
CA PRO A 40 1.53 9.35 -4.55
C PRO A 40 1.79 10.87 -4.62
N PRO A 41 0.87 11.66 -5.19
CA PRO A 41 1.09 13.08 -5.43
C PRO A 41 0.95 13.92 -4.15
N SER A 42 0.34 13.34 -3.10
CA SER A 42 0.16 13.96 -1.79
C SER A 42 -0.05 12.89 -0.71
N GLU A 43 -0.05 13.31 0.55
CA GLU A 43 -0.36 12.46 1.70
C GLU A 43 -1.88 12.33 1.96
N ALA A 44 -2.73 12.95 1.13
CA ALA A 44 -4.17 13.04 1.38
C ALA A 44 -4.84 11.66 1.50
N TYR A 45 -4.49 10.72 0.62
CA TYR A 45 -5.04 9.37 0.72
C TYR A 45 -4.61 8.67 2.00
N GLN A 46 -3.32 8.71 2.33
CA GLN A 46 -2.79 8.13 3.57
C GLN A 46 -3.49 8.68 4.81
N MET A 47 -3.68 10.01 4.88
CA MET A 47 -4.33 10.67 6.02
C MET A 47 -5.79 10.26 6.22
N HIS A 48 -6.48 9.90 5.13
CA HIS A 48 -7.91 9.61 5.17
C HIS A 48 -8.21 8.12 4.97
N PHE A 49 -7.21 7.28 4.71
CA PHE A 49 -7.38 5.86 4.40
C PHE A 49 -8.16 5.09 5.47
N HIS A 50 -7.95 5.42 6.75
CA HIS A 50 -8.70 4.80 7.85
C HIS A 50 -10.22 4.98 7.69
N GLN A 51 -10.70 6.06 7.06
CA GLN A 51 -12.14 6.33 6.84
C GLN A 51 -12.77 5.36 5.83
N LEU A 52 -11.96 4.72 4.97
CA LEU A 52 -12.42 3.65 4.07
C LEU A 52 -12.61 2.32 4.82
N LYS A 53 -12.16 2.23 6.07
CA LYS A 53 -12.13 1.03 6.90
C LYS A 53 -13.00 1.23 8.13
N SER A 54 -14.13 0.54 8.17
CA SER A 54 -15.15 0.70 9.22
C SER A 54 -14.63 0.52 10.67
N GLU A 55 -13.51 -0.18 10.86
CA GLU A 55 -12.97 -0.53 12.18
C GLU A 55 -11.58 0.07 12.47
N TRP A 56 -10.95 0.76 11.51
CA TRP A 56 -9.55 1.20 11.69
C TRP A 56 -9.53 2.65 12.19
N GLN A 57 -8.70 2.94 13.18
CA GLN A 57 -8.42 4.30 13.62
C GLN A 57 -7.20 4.86 12.88
N ASP A 58 -7.03 6.18 12.89
CA ASP A 58 -5.89 6.83 12.22
C ASP A 58 -4.53 6.29 12.72
N GLY A 59 -4.38 6.10 14.04
CA GLY A 59 -3.15 5.56 14.64
C GLY A 59 -2.87 4.07 14.37
N ASP A 60 -3.85 3.37 13.78
CA ASP A 60 -3.73 1.96 13.39
C ASP A 60 -3.05 1.78 12.03
N ILE A 61 -2.95 2.84 11.21
CA ILE A 61 -2.38 2.74 9.87
C ILE A 61 -0.85 2.70 9.94
N VAL A 62 -0.27 1.76 9.22
CA VAL A 62 1.17 1.70 8.96
C VAL A 62 1.39 1.75 7.46
N THR A 63 2.26 2.67 7.05
CA THR A 63 2.66 2.85 5.66
C THR A 63 4.00 2.16 5.41
N LEU A 64 4.03 1.33 4.36
CA LEU A 64 5.21 0.63 3.87
C LEU A 64 5.49 1.07 2.44
N GLU A 65 6.66 1.65 2.23
CA GLU A 65 7.09 2.18 0.94
C GLU A 65 8.18 1.29 0.33
N PHE A 66 8.01 0.96 -0.94
CA PHE A 66 8.82 0.03 -1.70
C PHE A 66 9.42 0.72 -2.93
N ASP A 67 10.61 0.26 -3.30
CA ASP A 67 11.30 0.65 -4.52
C ASP A 67 10.69 -0.12 -5.71
N GLY A 68 9.76 0.54 -6.39
CA GLY A 68 9.06 -0.02 -7.54
C GLY A 68 9.95 -0.27 -8.75
N GLU A 69 11.01 0.53 -8.94
CA GLU A 69 11.95 0.33 -10.04
C GLU A 69 12.77 -0.95 -9.83
N ARG A 70 13.24 -1.15 -8.60
CA ARG A 70 13.95 -2.39 -8.24
C ARG A 70 13.05 -3.62 -8.34
N MET A 71 11.77 -3.48 -7.99
CA MET A 71 10.79 -4.56 -8.18
C MET A 71 10.54 -4.86 -9.65
N GLN A 72 10.35 -3.86 -10.51
CA GLN A 72 10.22 -4.08 -11.95
C GLN A 72 11.46 -4.76 -12.55
N ALA A 73 12.66 -4.31 -12.16
CA ALA A 73 13.91 -4.91 -12.59
C ALA A 73 14.05 -6.39 -12.13
N ALA A 74 13.42 -6.75 -11.02
CA ALA A 74 13.34 -8.12 -10.52
C ALA A 74 12.21 -8.96 -11.17
N GLY A 75 11.49 -8.40 -12.15
CA GLY A 75 10.47 -9.11 -12.93
C GLY A 75 9.07 -9.10 -12.31
N PHE A 76 8.77 -8.20 -11.38
CA PHE A 76 7.41 -8.04 -10.88
C PHE A 76 6.49 -7.46 -11.96
N GLU A 77 5.36 -8.12 -12.18
CA GLU A 77 4.27 -7.57 -12.99
C GLU A 77 3.47 -6.56 -12.14
N ILE A 78 3.47 -5.31 -12.59
CA ILE A 78 2.77 -4.19 -11.95
C ILE A 78 1.61 -3.79 -12.86
N LEU A 79 0.40 -4.14 -12.45
CA LEU A 79 -0.82 -3.82 -13.21
C LEU A 79 -1.42 -2.52 -12.69
N HIS A 80 -1.43 -1.49 -13.52
CA HIS A 80 -2.05 -0.22 -13.17
C HIS A 80 -3.58 -0.36 -13.12
N SER A 81 -4.19 0.23 -12.10
CA SER A 81 -5.65 0.26 -11.94
C SER A 81 -6.29 1.21 -12.94
N ASN A 82 -7.52 0.89 -13.33
CA ASN A 82 -8.40 1.81 -14.06
C ASN A 82 -8.94 2.91 -13.11
N GLU A 83 -9.26 4.08 -13.65
CA GLU A 83 -9.64 5.29 -12.90
C GLU A 83 -10.97 5.17 -12.10
N ASP A 84 -11.89 4.29 -12.52
CA ASP A 84 -13.27 4.26 -11.99
C ASP A 84 -13.37 3.96 -10.48
N VAL A 85 -12.54 3.06 -9.95
CA VAL A 85 -12.54 2.70 -8.51
C VAL A 85 -12.10 3.90 -7.66
N ARG A 86 -11.20 4.73 -8.21
CA ARG A 86 -10.59 5.85 -7.50
C ARG A 86 -11.52 7.03 -7.35
N ASN A 87 -12.46 7.20 -8.28
CA ASN A 87 -13.49 8.22 -8.17
C ASN A 87 -14.40 7.99 -6.94
N GLN A 88 -14.70 6.73 -6.62
CA GLN A 88 -15.53 6.39 -5.46
C GLN A 88 -14.78 6.65 -4.15
N ASP A 89 -13.50 6.28 -4.07
CA ASP A 89 -12.66 6.60 -2.91
C ASP A 89 -12.52 8.12 -2.73
N ALA A 90 -12.30 8.85 -3.81
CA ALA A 90 -12.23 10.32 -3.80
C ALA A 90 -13.46 10.97 -3.21
N GLU A 91 -14.62 10.56 -3.71
CA GLU A 91 -15.91 11.07 -3.25
C GLU A 91 -16.13 10.76 -1.76
N ARG A 92 -15.80 9.53 -1.32
CA ARG A 92 -15.97 9.11 0.08
C ARG A 92 -15.06 9.86 1.04
N LEU A 93 -13.82 10.14 0.61
CA LEU A 93 -12.83 10.83 1.42
C LEU A 93 -12.94 12.35 1.33
N GLY A 94 -13.76 12.88 0.41
CA GLY A 94 -13.89 14.32 0.20
C GLY A 94 -12.64 14.99 -0.36
N VAL A 95 -11.78 14.23 -1.06
CA VAL A 95 -10.54 14.72 -1.68
C VAL A 95 -10.64 14.63 -3.20
N SER A 96 -9.84 15.43 -3.92
CA SER A 96 -9.85 15.34 -5.38
C SER A 96 -9.11 14.10 -5.87
N ILE A 97 -9.54 13.53 -7.00
CA ILE A 97 -8.86 12.40 -7.65
C ILE A 97 -7.36 12.64 -7.88
N LYS A 98 -6.97 13.90 -8.12
CA LYS A 98 -5.59 14.34 -8.32
C LYS A 98 -4.75 14.24 -7.05
N GLU A 99 -5.35 14.37 -5.87
CA GLU A 99 -4.66 14.25 -4.58
C GLU A 99 -4.44 12.80 -4.18
N ILE A 100 -5.28 11.89 -4.68
CA ILE A 100 -5.17 10.46 -4.38
C ILE A 100 -4.17 9.79 -5.31
N GLY A 101 -4.14 10.18 -6.59
CA GLY A 101 -3.20 9.64 -7.56
C GLY A 101 -3.50 8.22 -8.03
N SER A 102 -2.49 7.59 -8.63
CA SER A 102 -2.60 6.31 -9.34
C SER A 102 -2.36 5.11 -8.43
N PHE A 103 -2.95 3.97 -8.79
CA PHE A 103 -2.78 2.71 -8.08
C PHE A 103 -2.24 1.63 -9.00
N ALA A 104 -1.53 0.67 -8.41
CA ALA A 104 -1.14 -0.55 -9.08
C ALA A 104 -1.34 -1.78 -8.20
N PHE A 105 -1.44 -2.92 -8.88
CA PHE A 105 -1.66 -4.21 -8.28
C PHE A 105 -0.52 -5.17 -8.65
N ILE A 106 -0.11 -5.96 -7.66
CA ILE A 106 0.92 -6.99 -7.83
C ILE A 106 0.37 -8.32 -7.31
N HIS A 107 0.39 -9.38 -8.11
CA HIS A 107 -0.19 -10.67 -7.71
C HIS A 107 0.73 -11.53 -6.82
N ASN A 108 2.01 -11.18 -6.76
CA ASN A 108 3.05 -11.98 -6.09
C ASN A 108 3.28 -11.54 -4.65
N PHE A 109 3.94 -12.42 -3.89
CA PHE A 109 4.54 -12.04 -2.62
C PHE A 109 5.59 -10.94 -2.83
N VAL A 110 5.53 -9.88 -2.03
CA VAL A 110 6.47 -8.75 -2.10
C VAL A 110 7.35 -8.77 -0.86
N SER A 111 8.64 -9.08 -1.06
CA SER A 111 9.63 -9.12 0.02
C SER A 111 9.85 -7.74 0.64
N LEU A 112 10.07 -7.69 1.95
CA LEU A 112 10.51 -6.47 2.64
C LEU A 112 11.91 -6.00 2.20
N ASP A 113 12.66 -6.85 1.48
CA ASP A 113 13.96 -6.46 0.89
C ASP A 113 13.84 -5.31 -0.12
N TYR A 114 12.65 -5.10 -0.69
CA TYR A 114 12.35 -4.01 -1.61
C TYR A 114 11.89 -2.73 -0.91
N LEU A 115 11.78 -2.70 0.42
CA LEU A 115 11.48 -1.48 1.15
C LEU A 115 12.52 -0.39 0.87
N ILE A 116 12.07 0.86 0.78
CA ILE A 116 12.99 1.99 0.86
C ILE A 116 13.48 2.17 2.30
N GLU A 117 14.58 2.90 2.47
CA GLU A 117 15.26 3.07 3.76
C GLU A 117 14.32 3.58 4.87
N SER A 118 13.55 4.64 4.61
CA SER A 118 12.60 5.23 5.57
C SER A 118 11.58 4.22 6.10
N SER A 119 11.16 3.25 5.28
CA SER A 119 10.22 2.21 5.70
C SER A 119 10.91 1.04 6.39
N ARG A 120 12.18 0.74 6.09
CA ARG A 120 12.98 -0.25 6.84
C ARG A 120 13.15 0.16 8.30
N GLU A 121 13.39 1.45 8.53
CA GLU A 121 13.51 1.99 9.89
C GLU A 121 12.20 1.83 10.67
N LYS A 122 11.05 2.13 10.04
CA LYS A 122 9.73 1.98 10.65
C LYS A 122 9.40 0.54 11.05
N ILE A 123 9.82 -0.45 10.26
CA ILE A 123 9.53 -1.85 10.60
C ILE A 123 10.43 -2.40 11.71
N SER A 124 11.52 -1.71 12.07
CA SER A 124 12.43 -2.14 13.13
C SER A 124 11.73 -2.30 14.49
N GLU A 125 10.67 -1.52 14.73
CA GLU A 125 9.86 -1.55 15.95
C GLU A 125 9.03 -2.85 16.12
N TYR A 126 8.96 -3.68 15.07
CA TYR A 126 8.13 -4.88 15.02
C TYR A 126 8.92 -6.21 15.00
N TYR A 127 10.25 -6.15 15.09
CA TYR A 127 11.13 -7.32 15.32
C TYR A 127 11.19 -7.67 16.81
#